data_AF-A0AAX3EQ85-F1
#
_entry.id   AF-A0AAX3EQ85-F1
#
_cell.length_a   1.000
_cell.length_b   1.000
_cell.length_c   1.000
_cell.angle_alpha   90.00
_cell.angle_beta   90.00
_cell.angle_gamma   90.00
#
_symmetry.space_group_name_H-M   'P 1'
#
loop_
_entity.id
_entity.type
_entity.pdbx_description
1 polymer ?
#
loop_
_entity_poly.entity_id
_entity_poly.type
_entity_poly.pdbx_seq_one_letter_code
_entity_poly.pdbx_strand_id
1 'polypeptide(L)'
;MDIQSIEQAAAAKLDADRNERISFIREIAEASLKYRSARENLTAAESELSQLHRAARNHGWTEKDLKDFGIEPNPKNLGGRPRQKPERRAPNRDTNGSSVSGIEIPGRDEQ
;
A
#
# COMPACT_ATOMS: atom_id res chain seq x y z
N MET A 1 -60.61 -20.55 9.04
CA MET A 1 -59.57 -19.64 8.51
C MET A 1 -59.85 -19.51 7.02
N ASP A 2 -60.07 -18.29 6.53
CA ASP A 2 -60.45 -18.04 5.13
C ASP A 2 -59.19 -17.94 4.26
N ILE A 3 -59.26 -18.40 3.01
CA ILE A 3 -58.13 -18.36 2.07
C ILE A 3 -57.62 -16.92 1.92
N GLN A 4 -58.53 -15.95 1.85
CA GLN A 4 -58.18 -14.53 1.77
C GLN A 4 -57.37 -14.06 2.99
N SER A 5 -57.68 -14.55 4.19
CA SER A 5 -56.94 -14.20 5.41
C SER A 5 -55.52 -14.79 5.42
N ILE A 6 -55.32 -15.96 4.82
CA ILE A 6 -54.01 -16.60 4.70
C ILE A 6 -53.16 -15.86 3.65
N GLU A 7 -53.76 -15.49 2.52
CA GLU A 7 -53.09 -14.71 1.47
C GLU A 7 -52.62 -13.34 1.98
N GLN A 8 -53.48 -12.63 2.72
CA GLN A 8 -53.12 -11.35 3.34
C GLN A 8 -51.98 -11.49 4.36
N ALA A 9 -52.01 -12.51 5.21
CA ALA A 9 -50.96 -12.76 6.18
C ALA A 9 -49.61 -13.12 5.50
N ALA A 10 -49.65 -13.90 4.42
CA ALA A 10 -48.46 -14.24 3.65
C ALA A 10 -47.88 -13.00 2.95
N ALA A 11 -48.73 -12.17 2.32
CA ALA A 11 -48.31 -10.94 1.68
C ALA A 11 -47.66 -9.96 2.68
N ALA A 12 -48.30 -9.74 3.83
CA ALA A 12 -47.77 -8.87 4.89
C ALA A 12 -46.40 -9.35 5.39
N LYS A 13 -46.20 -10.68 5.50
CA LYS A 13 -44.91 -11.25 5.92
C LYS A 13 -43.83 -11.06 4.86
N LEU A 14 -44.16 -11.24 3.58
CA LEU A 14 -43.22 -11.01 2.48
C LEU A 14 -42.82 -9.53 2.37
N ASP A 15 -43.78 -8.62 2.55
CA ASP A 15 -43.49 -7.19 2.55
C ASP A 15 -42.62 -6.78 3.74
N ALA A 16 -42.85 -7.36 4.92
CA ALA A 16 -42.01 -7.14 6.09
C ALA A 16 -40.57 -7.61 5.87
N ASP A 17 -40.36 -8.86 5.42
CA ASP A 17 -39.02 -9.40 5.10
C ASP A 17 -38.32 -8.57 4.00
N ARG A 18 -39.08 -8.16 2.97
CA ARG A 18 -38.55 -7.27 1.94
C ARG A 18 -38.09 -5.93 2.52
N ASN A 19 -38.90 -5.31 3.37
CA ASN A 19 -38.57 -4.02 3.99
C ASN A 19 -37.34 -4.13 4.91
N GLU A 20 -37.22 -5.19 5.69
CA GLU A 20 -36.04 -5.46 6.52
C GLU A 20 -34.77 -5.59 5.68
N ARG A 21 -34.82 -6.36 4.59
CA ARG A 21 -33.68 -6.50 3.66
C ARG A 21 -33.31 -5.18 3.00
N ILE A 22 -34.30 -4.38 2.60
CA ILE A 22 -34.05 -3.06 2.02
C ILE A 22 -33.40 -2.12 3.05
N SER A 23 -33.87 -2.11 4.30
CA SER A 23 -33.28 -1.31 5.37
C SER A 23 -31.82 -1.70 5.61
N PHE A 24 -31.56 -2.99 5.73
CA PHE A 24 -30.21 -3.50 5.96
C PHE A 24 -29.24 -3.12 4.83
N ILE A 25 -29.66 -3.24 3.56
CA ILE A 25 -28.82 -2.85 2.42
C ILE A 25 -28.59 -1.34 2.39
N ARG A 26 -29.58 -0.53 2.78
CA ARG A 26 -29.40 0.93 2.91
C ARG A 26 -28.37 1.26 3.98
N GLU A 27 -28.44 0.63 5.15
CA GLU A 27 -27.47 0.83 6.23
C GLU A 27 -26.05 0.46 5.79
N ILE A 28 -25.88 -0.66 5.08
CA ILE A 28 -24.58 -1.05 4.50
C ILE A 28 -24.10 -0.01 3.49
N ALA A 29 -24.98 0.47 2.61
CA ALA A 29 -24.62 1.47 1.61
C ALA A 29 -24.17 2.79 2.25
N GLU A 30 -24.88 3.24 3.29
CA GLU A 30 -24.51 4.43 4.07
C GLU A 30 -23.17 4.25 4.79
N ALA A 31 -22.96 3.09 5.43
CA ALA A 31 -21.70 2.77 6.09
C ALA A 31 -20.53 2.73 5.10
N SER A 32 -20.75 2.15 3.91
CA SER A 32 -19.76 2.09 2.82
C SER A 32 -19.39 3.49 2.31
N LEU A 33 -20.37 4.39 2.16
CA LEU A 33 -20.12 5.77 1.77
C LEU A 33 -19.32 6.54 2.84
N LYS A 34 -19.71 6.40 4.12
CA LYS A 34 -18.99 7.00 5.25
C LYS A 34 -17.54 6.51 5.31
N TYR A 35 -17.33 5.20 5.15
CA TYR A 35 -15.99 4.61 5.11
C TYR A 35 -15.14 5.18 3.97
N ARG A 36 -15.70 5.28 2.76
CA ARG A 36 -15.00 5.84 1.60
C ARG A 36 -14.60 7.29 1.85
N SER A 37 -15.53 8.12 2.31
CA SER A 37 -15.26 9.53 2.62
C SER A 37 -14.20 9.69 3.71
N ALA A 38 -14.28 8.90 4.78
CA ALA A 38 -13.27 8.91 5.84
C ALA A 38 -11.88 8.52 5.31
N ARG A 39 -11.80 7.54 4.41
CA ARG A 39 -10.55 7.12 3.78
C ARG A 39 -9.95 8.19 2.86
N GLU A 40 -10.80 8.88 2.09
CA GLU A 40 -10.38 10.00 1.24
C GLU A 40 -9.83 11.15 2.10
N ASN A 41 -10.54 11.51 3.18
CA ASN A 41 -10.09 12.51 4.14
C ASN A 41 -8.77 12.14 4.81
N LEU A 42 -8.61 10.87 5.22
CA LEU A 42 -7.36 10.37 5.79
C LEU A 42 -6.22 10.51 4.78
N THR A 43 -6.43 10.09 3.53
CA THR A 43 -5.42 10.17 2.48
C THR A 43 -5.00 11.62 2.20
N ALA A 44 -5.95 12.55 2.20
CA ALA A 44 -5.68 13.97 2.03
C ALA A 44 -4.85 14.53 3.20
N ALA A 45 -5.27 14.23 4.45
CA ALA A 45 -4.56 14.65 5.65
C ALA A 45 -3.14 14.06 5.73
N GLU A 46 -2.96 12.80 5.37
CA GLU A 46 -1.63 12.15 5.31
C GLU A 46 -0.73 12.81 4.27
N SER A 47 -1.29 13.20 3.11
CA SER A 47 -0.56 13.91 2.06
C SER A 47 -0.12 15.29 2.53
N GLU A 48 -1.01 16.04 3.19
CA GLU A 48 -0.73 17.36 3.75
C GLU A 48 0.34 17.29 4.85
N LEU A 49 0.17 16.39 5.83
CA LEU A 49 1.16 16.15 6.88
C LEU A 49 2.52 15.79 6.28
N SER A 50 2.53 14.93 5.24
CA SER A 50 3.77 14.58 4.54
C SER A 50 4.46 15.77 3.89
N GLN A 51 3.70 16.73 3.35
CA GLN A 51 4.23 17.95 2.74
C GLN A 51 4.77 18.91 3.79
N LEU A 52 4.06 19.08 4.90
CA LEU A 52 4.49 19.91 6.03
C LEU A 52 5.76 19.37 6.68
N HIS A 53 5.91 18.06 6.87
CA HIS A 53 7.17 17.45 7.34
C HIS A 53 8.34 17.74 6.37
N ARG A 54 8.09 17.73 5.06
CA ARG A 54 9.13 18.07 4.06
C ARG A 54 9.50 19.55 4.16
N ALA A 55 8.51 20.44 4.30
CA ALA A 55 8.75 21.86 4.49
C ALA A 55 9.53 22.13 5.78
N ALA A 56 9.15 21.49 6.90
CA ALA A 56 9.87 21.59 8.17
C ALA A 56 11.35 21.20 8.03
N ARG A 57 11.64 20.09 7.32
CA ARG A 57 13.02 19.69 7.02
C ARG A 57 13.78 20.72 6.18
N ASN A 58 13.13 21.38 5.22
CA ASN A 58 13.73 22.47 4.45
C ASN A 58 14.01 23.72 5.30
N HIS A 59 13.24 23.91 6.38
CA HIS A 59 13.46 24.95 7.39
C HIS A 59 14.46 24.55 8.49
N GLY A 60 15.12 23.39 8.37
CA GLY A 60 16.15 22.94 9.29
C GLY A 60 15.66 22.16 10.51
N TRP A 61 14.35 21.91 10.62
CA TRP A 61 13.80 21.08 11.69
C TRP A 61 14.08 19.60 11.45
N THR A 62 14.54 18.90 12.49
CA THR A 62 14.76 17.45 12.44
C THR A 62 13.49 16.68 12.84
N GLU A 63 13.41 15.40 12.47
CA GLU A 63 12.30 14.53 12.89
C GLU A 63 12.25 14.39 14.42
N LYS A 64 13.40 14.50 15.10
CA LYS A 64 13.47 14.50 16.57
C LYS A 64 12.83 15.76 17.14
N ASP A 65 13.11 16.93 16.56
CA ASP A 65 12.51 18.18 17.03
C ASP A 65 10.99 18.13 16.89
N LEU A 66 10.47 17.68 15.73
CA LEU A 66 9.03 17.52 15.50
C LEU A 66 8.39 16.54 16.50
N LYS A 67 9.07 15.41 16.77
CA LYS A 67 8.61 14.44 17.76
C LYS A 67 8.63 14.99 19.18
N ASP A 68 9.64 15.78 19.54
CA ASP A 68 9.74 16.41 20.86
C ASP A 68 8.63 17.48 21.06
N PHE A 69 8.10 18.07 19.97
CA PHE A 69 6.88 18.90 19.98
C PHE A 69 5.57 18.10 20.00
N GLY A 70 5.63 16.76 20.00
CA GLY A 70 4.45 15.90 19.96
C GLY A 70 3.77 15.81 18.59
N ILE A 71 4.46 16.22 17.52
CA ILE A 71 3.94 16.07 16.15
C ILE A 71 4.09 14.59 15.75
N GLU A 72 3.00 14.03 15.24
CA GLU A 72 2.97 12.65 14.74
C GLU A 72 4.03 12.44 13.65
N PRO A 73 4.67 11.25 13.59
CA PRO A 73 5.68 10.98 12.59
C PRO A 73 5.04 10.96 11.20
N ASN A 74 5.84 11.29 10.19
CA ASN A 74 5.33 11.28 8.82
C ASN A 74 4.81 9.87 8.45
N PRO A 75 3.54 9.74 8.02
CA PRO A 75 2.92 8.44 7.75
C PRO A 75 3.64 7.66 6.64
N LYS A 76 4.28 8.35 5.69
CA LYS A 76 5.07 7.72 4.62
C LYS A 76 6.40 7.13 5.10
N ASN A 77 6.87 7.49 6.29
CA ASN A 77 8.09 6.95 6.88
C ASN A 77 7.82 5.67 7.70
N LEU A 78 6.57 5.42 8.09
CA LEU A 78 6.18 4.24 8.88
C LEU A 78 6.16 2.94 8.04
N GLY A 79 6.13 3.03 6.70
CA GLY A 79 5.94 1.89 5.79
C GLY A 79 7.13 1.51 4.90
N GLY A 80 8.37 1.89 5.24
CA GLY A 80 9.53 1.67 4.37
C GLY A 80 10.33 0.42 4.72
N ARG A 81 10.34 -0.59 3.82
CA ARG A 81 11.38 -1.65 3.79
C ARG A 81 12.76 -0.99 3.92
N PRO A 82 13.68 -1.49 4.77
CA PRO A 82 14.97 -0.86 4.98
C PRO A 82 15.67 -0.61 3.65
N ARG A 83 15.99 0.67 3.37
CA ARG A 83 16.88 1.00 2.26
C ARG A 83 18.24 0.43 2.60
N GLN A 84 18.62 -0.69 1.97
CA GLN A 84 20.00 -1.16 2.06
C GLN A 84 20.91 -0.02 1.60
N LYS A 85 21.87 0.35 2.46
CA LYS A 85 22.92 1.29 2.09
C LYS A 85 23.62 0.73 0.85
N PRO A 86 23.83 1.52 -0.22
CA PRO A 86 24.67 1.08 -1.31
C PRO A 86 26.09 0.89 -0.76
N GLU A 87 26.58 -0.35 -0.76
CA GLU A 87 27.99 -0.63 -0.57
C GLU A 87 28.77 0.13 -1.63
N ARG A 88 29.65 1.04 -1.18
CA ARG A 88 30.61 1.70 -2.05
C ARG A 88 31.52 0.61 -2.61
N ARG A 89 31.31 0.21 -3.86
CA ARG A 89 32.24 -0.64 -4.59
C ARG A 89 33.60 0.06 -4.60
N ALA A 90 34.60 -0.58 -4.00
CA ALA A 90 35.98 -0.14 -4.07
C ALA A 90 36.46 -0.18 -5.54
N PRO A 91 37.34 0.75 -5.96
CA PRO A 91 37.84 0.78 -7.33
C PRO A 91 38.68 -0.47 -7.60
N ASN A 92 38.31 -1.20 -8.65
CA ASN A 92 39.03 -2.37 -9.13
C ASN A 92 40.42 -1.92 -9.58
N ARG A 93 41.46 -2.40 -8.90
CA ARG A 93 42.85 -2.12 -9.24
C ARG A 93 43.31 -3.21 -10.20
N ASP A 94 43.54 -2.83 -11.44
CA ASP A 94 44.12 -3.67 -12.48
C ASP A 94 45.42 -4.33 -12.01
N THR A 95 45.48 -5.66 -12.09
CA THR A 95 46.77 -6.38 -12.11
C THR A 95 46.79 -7.30 -13.32
N ASN A 96 47.40 -6.76 -14.36
CA ASN A 96 47.95 -7.43 -15.52
C ASN A 96 48.92 -8.54 -15.06
N GLY A 97 48.68 -9.78 -15.49
CA GLY A 97 49.48 -10.96 -15.13
C GLY A 97 49.59 -11.90 -16.33
N SER A 98 50.43 -11.49 -17.27
CA SER A 98 50.85 -12.23 -18.46
C SER A 98 51.41 -13.62 -18.10
N SER A 99 51.00 -14.66 -18.82
CA SER A 99 51.80 -15.86 -19.05
C SER A 99 51.42 -16.49 -20.39
N VAL A 100 52.45 -16.67 -21.20
CA VAL A 100 52.47 -17.03 -22.61
C VAL A 100 52.61 -18.56 -22.75
N SER A 101 52.21 -19.07 -23.91
CA SER A 101 52.77 -20.24 -24.61
C SER A 101 52.14 -21.61 -24.37
N GLY A 102 51.52 -22.14 -25.42
CA GLY A 102 51.16 -23.55 -25.58
C GLY A 102 50.72 -23.82 -27.02
N ILE A 103 51.69 -24.01 -27.89
CA ILE A 103 51.57 -24.38 -29.32
C ILE A 103 51.05 -25.82 -29.42
N GLU A 104 50.05 -26.08 -30.29
CA GLU A 104 50.05 -27.17 -31.30
C GLU A 104 48.72 -27.22 -32.09
N ILE A 105 48.83 -27.12 -33.41
CA ILE A 105 47.83 -27.52 -34.44
C ILE A 105 48.55 -28.62 -35.24
N PRO A 106 48.00 -29.83 -35.43
CA PRO A 106 47.28 -30.12 -36.68
C PRO A 106 46.11 -31.13 -36.55
N GLY A 107 45.23 -31.10 -37.57
CA GLY A 107 43.91 -31.73 -37.56
C GLY A 107 43.84 -33.24 -37.70
N ARG A 108 42.60 -33.74 -37.72
CA ARG A 108 42.24 -35.05 -38.25
C ARG A 108 40.77 -35.07 -38.66
N ASP A 109 40.56 -35.43 -39.91
CA ASP A 109 39.29 -35.69 -40.58
C ASP A 109 38.48 -36.83 -39.93
N GLU A 110 37.24 -36.97 -40.43
CA GLU A 110 36.32 -38.12 -40.35
C GLU A 110 35.48 -38.22 -39.05
N GLN A 111 34.14 -38.24 -39.04
CA GLN A 111 33.11 -38.68 -39.99
C GLN A 111 31.82 -37.88 -39.83
#